data_AF-A0A543FZN2-F1
#
_entry.id   AF-A0A543FZN2-F1
#
_cell.length_a   1.000
_cell.length_b   1.000
_cell.length_c   1.000
_cell.angle_alpha   90.00
_cell.angle_beta   90.00
_cell.angle_gamma   90.00
#
_symmetry.space_group_name_H-M   'P 1'
#
loop_
_entity.id
_entity.type
_entity.pdbx_description
1 polymer ?
#
loop_
_entity_poly.entity_id
_entity_poly.type
_entity_poly.pdbx_seq_one_letter_code
_entity_poly.pdbx_strand_id
1 'polypeptide(L)' 'MEISVIKQNLPLVNVLQHYNLKEDKNNMLRCPFHDDSTASLQVSFSQNKYKCHACDKKGDVIQFVQDYEKYKRFSWFV' A
#
# COMPACT_ATOMS: atom_id res chain seq x y z
N MET A 1 -19.97 6.65 14.00
CA MET A 1 -18.76 5.81 13.86
C MET A 1 -17.56 6.73 13.78
N GLU A 2 -16.57 6.56 14.65
CA GLU A 2 -15.32 7.33 14.58
C GLU A 2 -14.38 6.78 13.48
N ILE A 3 -13.61 7.67 12.85
CA ILE A 3 -12.64 7.34 11.79
C ILE A 3 -11.63 6.28 12.25
N SER A 4 -11.23 6.31 13.53
CA SER A 4 -10.31 5.34 14.13
C SER A 4 -10.82 3.91 14.06
N VAL A 5 -12.14 3.70 14.23
CA VAL A 5 -12.78 2.38 14.17
C VAL A 5 -12.76 1.83 12.75
N ILE A 6 -13.00 2.68 11.75
CA ILE A 6 -12.95 2.29 10.33
C ILE A 6 -11.53 1.84 9.96
N LYS A 7 -10.50 2.57 10.42
CA LYS A 7 -9.10 2.22 10.18
C LYS A 7 -8.68 0.90 10.84
N GLN A 8 -9.27 0.55 11.98
CA GLN A 8 -9.01 -0.74 12.65
C GLN A 8 -9.69 -1.91 11.95
N ASN A 9 -10.85 -1.69 11.31
CA ASN A 9 -11.60 -2.73 10.62
C ASN A 9 -11.15 -2.99 9.19
N LEU A 10 -10.14 -2.26 8.69
CA LEU A 10 -9.55 -2.48 7.37
C LEU A 10 -8.05 -2.85 7.50
N PRO A 11 -7.72 -4.14 7.65
CA PRO A 11 -6.35 -4.60 7.66
C PRO A 11 -5.67 -4.38 6.30
N LEU A 12 -4.42 -3.92 6.30
CA LEU A 12 -3.63 -3.70 5.09
C LEU A 12 -3.45 -4.99 4.29
N VAL A 13 -3.38 -6.15 4.95
CA VAL A 13 -3.34 -7.47 4.28
C VAL A 13 -4.53 -7.69 3.35
N ASN A 14 -5.74 -7.32 3.77
CA ASN A 14 -6.95 -7.46 2.94
C ASN A 14 -6.91 -6.52 1.74
N VAL A 15 -6.34 -5.31 1.92
CA VAL A 15 -6.16 -4.35 0.82
C VAL A 15 -5.14 -4.83 -0.19
N LEU A 16 -4.00 -5.38 0.25
CA LEU A 16 -3.01 -5.97 -0.65
C LEU A 16 -3.61 -7.13 -1.44
N GLN A 17 -4.34 -8.03 -0.77
CA GLN A 17 -5.05 -9.13 -1.42
C GLN A 17 -6.07 -8.64 -2.44
N HIS A 18 -6.87 -7.61 -2.12
CA HIS A 18 -7.85 -7.03 -3.03
C HIS A 18 -7.21 -6.53 -4.33
N TYR A 19 -6.01 -5.94 -4.25
CA TYR A 19 -5.26 -5.46 -5.41
C TYR A 19 -4.32 -6.51 -6.03
N ASN A 20 -4.40 -7.78 -5.61
CA ASN A 20 -3.49 -8.85 -6.03
C ASN A 20 -2.00 -8.50 -5.85
N LEU A 21 -1.69 -7.74 -4.80
CA LEU A 21 -0.34 -7.43 -4.39
C LEU A 21 0.10 -8.43 -3.33
N LYS A 22 1.31 -8.96 -3.47
CA LYS A 22 1.87 -9.95 -2.55
C LYS A 22 3.24 -9.52 -2.08
N GLU A 23 3.41 -9.51 -0.77
CA GLU A 23 4.68 -9.30 -0.09
C GLU A 23 5.55 -10.57 -0.08
N ASP A 24 6.84 -10.37 0.05
CA ASP A 24 7.82 -11.43 0.27
C ASP A 24 7.92 -11.79 1.77
N LYS A 25 8.84 -12.70 2.10
CA LYS A 25 9.10 -13.16 3.47
C LYS A 25 9.52 -12.04 4.45
N ASN A 26 9.93 -10.87 3.94
CA ASN A 26 10.37 -9.72 4.73
C ASN A 26 9.29 -8.62 4.80
N ASN A 27 8.06 -8.92 4.38
CA ASN A 27 6.98 -7.95 4.21
C ASN A 27 7.34 -6.83 3.23
N MET A 28 8.08 -7.16 2.17
CA MET A 28 8.47 -6.22 1.12
C MET A 28 7.74 -6.56 -0.18
N LEU A 29 7.38 -5.54 -0.96
CA LEU A 29 6.86 -5.69 -2.32
C LEU A 29 7.39 -4.58 -3.23
N ARG A 30 7.25 -4.80 -4.55
CA ARG A 30 7.47 -3.72 -5.53
C ARG A 30 6.46 -2.62 -5.27
N CYS A 31 6.95 -1.40 -5.17
CA CYS A 31 6.11 -0.26 -4.88
C CYS A 31 5.20 0.03 -6.08
N PRO A 32 3.87 0.02 -5.91
CA PRO A 32 2.95 0.30 -7.02
C PRO A 32 2.81 1.80 -7.32
N PHE A 33 3.54 2.66 -6.61
CA PHE A 33 3.42 4.13 -6.72
C PHE A 33 4.52 4.78 -7.56
N HIS A 34 5.45 3.99 -8.10
CA HIS A 34 6.46 4.40 -9.07
C HIS A 34 6.89 3.19 -9.91
N ASP A 35 7.65 3.42 -10.97
CA ASP A 35 8.26 2.32 -11.73
C ASP A 35 9.36 1.67 -10.86
N ASP A 36 9.07 0.48 -10.34
CA ASP A 36 9.90 -0.20 -9.37
C ASP A 36 10.29 -1.60 -9.84
N SER A 37 11.58 -1.81 -10.05
CA SER A 37 12.14 -3.09 -10.47
C SER A 37 12.48 -4.01 -9.29
N THR A 38 12.59 -3.46 -8.08
CA THR A 38 13.02 -4.16 -6.86
C THR A 38 11.97 -4.05 -5.76
N ALA A 39 11.99 -4.89 -4.73
CA ALA A 39 11.02 -4.74 -3.65
C ALA A 39 11.45 -3.56 -2.74
N SER A 40 10.85 -2.38 -2.92
CA SER A 40 11.21 -1.16 -2.17
C SER A 40 10.14 -0.72 -1.16
N LEU A 41 8.91 -1.24 -1.26
CA LEU A 41 7.81 -0.95 -0.35
C LEU A 41 7.78 -1.96 0.79
N GLN A 42 7.91 -1.49 2.03
CA GLN A 42 7.75 -2.31 3.23
C GLN A 42 6.36 -2.12 3.83
N VAL A 43 5.74 -3.21 4.27
CA VAL A 43 4.46 -3.19 4.99
C VAL A 43 4.63 -3.70 6.42
N SER A 44 3.94 -3.05 7.35
CA SER A 44 3.88 -3.43 8.76
C SER A 44 2.44 -3.74 9.12
N PHE A 45 2.08 -5.02 9.11
CA PHE A 45 0.72 -5.47 9.41
C PHE A 45 0.31 -5.19 10.86
N SER A 46 1.26 -5.27 11.80
CA SER A 46 1.02 -4.95 13.22
C SER A 46 0.70 -3.47 13.43
N GLN A 47 1.32 -2.57 12.66
CA GLN A 47 1.07 -1.13 12.73
C GLN A 47 0.03 -0.63 11.72
N ASN A 48 -0.44 -1.52 10.84
CA ASN A 48 -1.33 -1.23 9.71
C ASN A 48 -0.83 -0.06 8.82
N LYS A 49 0.48 -0.05 8.53
CA LYS A 49 1.17 1.04 7.80
C LYS A 49 2.10 0.51 6.72
N TYR A 50 2.48 1.38 5.79
CA TYR A 50 3.49 1.11 4.77
C TYR A 50 4.53 2.23 4.66
N LYS A 51 5.70 1.90 4.12
CA LYS A 51 6.73 2.86 3.73
C LYS A 51 7.53 2.32 2.54
N CYS A 52 7.65 3.13 1.49
CA CYS A 52 8.58 2.91 0.39
C CYS A 52 9.92 3.58 0.72
N HIS A 53 11.01 2.83 0.57
CA HIS A 53 12.36 3.34 0.82
C HIS A 53 13.01 3.98 -0.42
N ALA A 54 12.38 3.87 -1.61
CA ALA A 54 12.87 4.47 -2.85
C ALA A 54 12.17 5.79 -3.21
N CYS A 55 10.85 5.88 -3.04
CA CYS A 55 10.05 7.04 -3.44
C CYS A 55 9.40 7.79 -2.25
N ASP A 56 9.79 7.45 -1.02
CA ASP A 56 9.33 8.04 0.25
C ASP A 56 7.81 7.99 0.56
N LYS A 57 7.01 7.36 -0.31
CA LYS A 57 5.59 7.13 -0.08
C LYS A 57 5.38 6.33 1.22
N LYS A 58 4.56 6.86 2.11
CA LYS A 58 4.28 6.25 3.42
C LYS A 58 2.90 6.65 3.89
N GLY A 59 2.28 5.81 4.71
CA GLY A 59 0.95 6.10 5.21
C GLY A 59 0.30 4.91 5.92
N ASP A 60 -0.99 5.09 6.19
CA ASP A 60 -1.87 4.03 6.69
C ASP A 60 -2.63 3.37 5.53
N VAL A 61 -3.50 2.42 5.88
CA VAL A 61 -4.33 1.68 4.92
C VAL A 61 -5.20 2.57 4.03
N ILE A 62 -5.69 3.70 4.54
CA ILE A 62 -6.54 4.61 3.76
C ILE A 62 -5.68 5.36 2.75
N GLN A 63 -4.51 5.86 3.18
CA GLN A 63 -3.58 6.52 2.28
C GLN A 63 -3.12 5.58 1.15
N PHE A 64 -2.91 4.29 1.46
CA PHE A 64 -2.55 3.28 0.47
C PHE A 64 -3.61 3.21 -0.64
N VAL A 65 -4.88 3.01 -0.26
CA VAL A 65 -6.01 2.92 -1.21
C VAL A 65 -6.12 4.20 -2.05
N GLN A 66 -6.04 5.37 -1.42
CA GLN A 66 -6.12 6.66 -2.12
C GLN A 66 -5.00 6.84 -3.14
N ASP A 67 -3.76 6.56 -2.75
CA ASP A 67 -2.59 6.67 -3.63
C ASP A 67 -2.65 5.65 -4.77
N TYR A 68 -3.06 4.41 -4.47
CA TYR A 68 -3.14 3.32 -5.43
C TYR A 68 -4.19 3.61 -6.52
N GLU A 69 -5.40 4.01 -6.11
CA GLU A 69 -6.48 4.35 -7.05
C GLU A 69 -6.13 5.58 -7.89
N LYS A 70 -5.47 6.58 -7.27
CA LYS A 70 -4.98 7.74 -8.01
C LYS A 70 -3.96 7.31 -9.07
N TYR A 71 -2.95 6.52 -8.70
CA TYR A 71 -1.91 6.08 -9.63
C TYR A 71 -2.47 5.20 -10.76
N LYS A 72 -3.32 4.22 -10.44
CA LYS A 72 -3.99 3.35 -11.41
C LYS A 72 -4.82 4.16 -12.42
N ARG A 73 -5.57 5.17 -11.95
CA ARG A 73 -6.36 6.04 -12.82
C ARG A 73 -5.50 6.82 -13.82
N PHE A 74 -4.30 7.23 -13.44
CA PHE A 74 -3.37 7.91 -14.35
C PHE A 74 -2.62 6.94 -15.27
N SER A 75 -2.38 5.71 -14.84
CA SER A 75 -1.74 4.68 -15.66
C SER A 75 -2.61 4.14 -16.81
N TRP A 76 -3.92 4.39 -16.82
CA TRP A 76 -4.86 3.93 -17.87
C TRP A 76 -4.94 4.87 -19.09
N PHE A 77 -4.25 6.02 -19.04
CA PHE A 77 -4.22 7.02 -20.12
C PHE A 77 -2.87 7.11 -20.85
N VAL A 78 -2.03 6.08 -20.72
CA VAL A 78 -0.81 5.88 -21.50
C VAL A 78 -0.85 4.53 -22.20
#